data_AF-A0YMR7-F1
#
_entry.id   AF-A0YMR7-F1
#
_cell.length_a   1.000
_cell.length_b   1.000
_cell.length_c   1.000
_cell.angle_alpha   90.00
_cell.angle_beta   90.00
_cell.angle_gamma   90.00
#
_symmetry.space_group_name_H-M   'P 1'
#
loop_
_entity.id
_entity.type
_entity.pdbx_description
1 polymer ?
#
loop_
_entity_poly.entity_id
_entity_poly.type
_entity_poly.pdbx_seq_one_letter_code
_entity_poly.pdbx_strand_id
1 'polypeptide(L)'
;MENLAALTDNNTLLTFNSSNPGQVTPIAVTGIEGTLLGIDTRPANGLIYGLTTANNLYTIDPNSFDDGTFTGTFTLTDEEETQLRNNALYVNLHTQNFNGGELRGQINVPTAGNISVSGIPIQESQEVGNVVPPDSPATGSFDVTYDDATNRLTISGTFDNLTSSLFPVGPAADVEGNSRSAIHIHNGVAGQNGPILRSLTASDGVATLASTLSQPFEGGTISGFDFNPAADRLRLVGDNDQDFRINVDTGAVIVDGTLAFAPGDINAGVNPNVTASAYTNSFAGTTSTQLYNIDTLLNTLVLQNPPNDGILVTVGELGLDFDTLGGFDIASSPNGSNTAFAVSNSMLYTVDLATGTATNVGMIGDDANLNLQGLAVVDPLTGDFVFDPAQYLASNLDLAGVFGFDLAAANQHYLQFGINENRPVDTFDEVRYLASNQDLIGVFGFNPEFATEHYVRFGAAEGRSTNSFNPVSYLNNNADLQAFFGNDLDAATQHYVQFGFSEGRIV
;
A
#
# COMPACT_ATOMS: atom_id res chain seq x y z
N MET A 1 -15.67 7.89 -4.86
CA MET A 1 -14.29 8.20 -5.26
C MET A 1 -13.50 7.21 -4.45
N GLU A 2 -12.73 6.36 -5.11
CA GLU A 2 -12.15 5.17 -4.47
C GLU A 2 -10.69 5.08 -4.85
N ASN A 3 -9.84 4.65 -3.93
CA ASN A 3 -8.51 4.18 -4.29
C ASN A 3 -8.52 2.73 -4.72
N LEU A 4 -7.71 2.46 -5.72
CA LEU A 4 -7.62 1.16 -6.36
C LEU A 4 -6.14 0.81 -6.50
N ALA A 5 -5.82 -0.49 -6.50
CA ALA A 5 -4.57 -1.03 -6.98
C ALA A 5 -4.84 -1.95 -8.16
N ALA A 6 -4.13 -1.73 -9.25
CA ALA A 6 -4.07 -2.68 -10.35
C ALA A 6 -2.77 -3.48 -10.27
N LEU A 7 -2.87 -4.81 -10.40
CA LEU A 7 -1.71 -5.70 -10.47
C LEU A 7 -1.22 -5.80 -11.91
N THR A 8 0.08 -5.58 -12.12
CA THR A 8 0.76 -5.81 -13.39
C THR A 8 1.35 -7.22 -13.48
N ASP A 9 1.72 -7.67 -14.69
CA ASP A 9 2.36 -8.96 -14.96
C ASP A 9 3.81 -9.10 -14.46
N ASN A 10 4.40 -8.02 -13.97
CA ASN A 10 5.76 -8.00 -13.43
C ASN A 10 5.80 -7.86 -11.89
N ASN A 11 4.72 -8.22 -11.21
CA ASN A 11 4.55 -8.11 -9.74
C ASN A 11 4.61 -6.67 -9.22
N THR A 12 4.17 -5.67 -9.99
CA THR A 12 4.02 -4.29 -9.51
C THR A 12 2.55 -3.98 -9.27
N LEU A 13 2.23 -3.38 -8.12
CA LEU A 13 0.94 -2.73 -7.88
C LEU A 13 1.00 -1.29 -8.37
N LEU A 14 0.01 -0.89 -9.16
CA LEU A 14 -0.21 0.51 -9.52
C LEU A 14 -1.35 1.02 -8.66
N THR A 15 -1.08 1.82 -7.64
CA THR A 15 -2.13 2.46 -6.83
C THR A 15 -2.57 3.77 -7.48
N PHE A 16 -3.88 4.05 -7.49
CA PHE A 16 -4.44 5.26 -8.09
C PHE A 16 -5.84 5.57 -7.56
N ASN A 17 -6.29 6.80 -7.78
CA ASN A 17 -7.65 7.21 -7.46
C ASN A 17 -8.56 7.08 -8.69
N SER A 18 -9.76 6.50 -8.54
CA SER A 18 -10.71 6.31 -9.64
C SER A 18 -11.18 7.60 -10.31
N SER A 19 -11.04 8.77 -9.65
CA SER A 19 -11.32 10.07 -10.28
C SER A 19 -10.18 10.58 -11.19
N ASN A 20 -8.99 10.01 -11.07
CA ASN A 20 -7.81 10.37 -11.86
C ASN A 20 -6.90 9.16 -12.13
N PRO A 21 -7.38 8.14 -12.87
CA PRO A 21 -6.66 6.87 -13.04
C PRO A 21 -5.31 7.01 -13.77
N GLY A 22 -5.09 8.11 -14.50
CA GLY A 22 -3.83 8.37 -15.20
C GLY A 22 -2.66 8.76 -14.27
N GLN A 23 -2.91 9.02 -12.98
CA GLN A 23 -1.87 9.27 -11.98
C GLN A 23 -1.74 8.03 -11.09
N VAL A 24 -0.65 7.29 -11.29
CA VAL A 24 -0.38 6.03 -10.58
C VAL A 24 0.87 6.15 -9.71
N THR A 25 0.86 5.47 -8.56
CA THR A 25 2.04 5.23 -7.74
C THR A 25 2.40 3.75 -7.83
N PRO A 26 3.49 3.38 -8.52
CA PRO A 26 3.97 2.00 -8.53
C PRO A 26 4.56 1.58 -7.17
N ILE A 27 4.24 0.34 -6.78
CA ILE A 27 4.81 -0.39 -5.63
C ILE A 27 5.26 -1.75 -6.16
N ALA A 28 6.57 -2.02 -6.16
CA ALA A 28 7.09 -3.32 -6.56
C ALA A 28 6.85 -4.33 -5.44
N VAL A 29 6.20 -5.45 -5.74
CA VAL A 29 6.00 -6.53 -4.75
C VAL A 29 7.25 -7.40 -4.72
N THR A 30 8.09 -7.19 -3.70
CA THR A 30 9.30 -7.97 -3.46
C THR A 30 9.08 -9.04 -2.39
N GLY A 31 10.05 -9.96 -2.19
CA GLY A 31 9.97 -10.99 -1.13
C GLY A 31 9.09 -12.22 -1.44
N ILE A 32 8.58 -12.34 -2.67
CA ILE A 32 7.71 -13.44 -3.10
C ILE A 32 8.42 -14.46 -3.99
N GLU A 33 7.93 -15.70 -4.00
CA GLU A 33 8.34 -16.74 -4.95
C GLU A 33 7.33 -16.86 -6.10
N GLY A 34 7.77 -16.65 -7.35
CA GLY A 34 6.93 -16.74 -8.54
C GLY A 34 6.29 -15.41 -8.94
N THR A 35 5.21 -15.47 -9.73
CA THR A 35 4.44 -14.30 -10.17
C THR A 35 3.08 -14.28 -9.50
N LEU A 36 2.57 -13.09 -9.17
CA LEU A 36 1.22 -12.92 -8.66
C LEU A 36 0.19 -13.26 -9.75
N LEU A 37 -0.84 -13.99 -9.36
CA LEU A 37 -1.97 -14.41 -10.19
C LEU A 37 -3.19 -13.50 -10.02
N GLY A 38 -3.33 -12.91 -8.83
CA GLY A 38 -4.44 -12.04 -8.46
C GLY A 38 -4.19 -11.40 -7.11
N ILE A 39 -4.91 -10.33 -6.83
CA ILE A 39 -4.87 -9.57 -5.57
C ILE A 39 -6.27 -9.20 -5.13
N ASP A 40 -6.46 -9.06 -3.82
CA ASP A 40 -7.61 -8.37 -3.24
C ASP A 40 -7.31 -7.93 -1.81
N THR A 41 -7.97 -6.87 -1.35
CA THR A 41 -7.88 -6.35 0.01
C THR A 41 -8.80 -7.12 0.94
N ARG A 42 -8.27 -7.72 2.01
CA ARG A 42 -9.11 -8.37 3.03
C ARG A 42 -9.78 -7.30 3.91
N PRO A 43 -11.12 -7.15 3.89
CA PRO A 43 -11.76 -6.06 4.62
C PRO A 43 -11.57 -6.14 6.14
N ALA A 44 -11.27 -7.32 6.67
CA ALA A 44 -11.06 -7.54 8.10
C ALA A 44 -9.74 -6.94 8.65
N ASN A 45 -8.73 -6.70 7.81
CA ASN A 45 -7.44 -6.16 8.27
C ASN A 45 -6.83 -5.10 7.35
N GLY A 46 -7.43 -4.82 6.18
CA GLY A 46 -6.97 -3.81 5.24
C GLY A 46 -5.70 -4.17 4.46
N LEU A 47 -5.15 -5.38 4.65
CA LEU A 47 -4.01 -5.86 3.89
C LEU A 47 -4.45 -6.38 2.53
N ILE A 48 -3.65 -6.12 1.50
CA ILE A 48 -3.80 -6.77 0.21
C ILE A 48 -3.27 -8.19 0.35
N TYR A 49 -4.01 -9.19 -0.13
CA TYR A 49 -3.51 -10.55 -0.29
C TYR A 49 -3.23 -10.80 -1.75
N GLY A 50 -2.13 -11.47 -2.04
CA GLY A 50 -1.79 -11.93 -3.39
C GLY A 50 -1.43 -13.40 -3.41
N LEU A 51 -1.95 -14.15 -4.38
CA LEU A 51 -1.56 -15.54 -4.65
C LEU A 51 -0.49 -15.58 -5.72
N THR A 52 0.54 -16.38 -5.51
CA THR A 52 1.62 -16.60 -6.49
C THR A 52 1.43 -17.89 -7.30
N THR A 53 2.13 -18.01 -8.44
CA THR A 53 2.27 -19.26 -9.21
C THR A 53 2.87 -20.42 -8.40
N ALA A 54 3.53 -20.14 -7.28
CA ALA A 54 4.02 -21.14 -6.34
C ALA A 54 2.94 -21.65 -5.37
N ASN A 55 1.69 -21.20 -5.52
CA ASN A 55 0.57 -21.48 -4.62
C ASN A 55 0.76 -20.94 -3.19
N ASN A 56 1.61 -19.92 -3.04
CA ASN A 56 1.81 -19.20 -1.78
C ASN A 56 0.95 -17.93 -1.77
N LEU A 57 0.21 -17.73 -0.68
CA LEU A 57 -0.50 -16.49 -0.35
C LEU A 57 0.43 -15.57 0.44
N TYR A 58 0.54 -14.33 0.01
CA TYR A 58 1.27 -13.28 0.70
C TYR A 58 0.32 -12.16 1.11
N THR A 59 0.55 -11.57 2.27
CA THR A 59 0.02 -10.25 2.61
C THR A 59 0.97 -9.19 2.08
N ILE A 60 0.41 -8.14 1.52
CA ILE A 60 1.07 -6.96 0.99
C ILE A 60 0.45 -5.76 1.71
N ASP A 61 1.29 -4.98 2.38
CA ASP A 61 0.84 -3.71 2.92
C ASP A 61 1.11 -2.61 1.88
N PRO A 62 0.07 -1.99 1.28
CA PRO A 62 0.24 -0.96 0.27
C PRO A 62 0.94 0.30 0.79
N ASN A 63 1.13 0.44 2.11
CA ASN A 63 1.85 1.54 2.74
C ASN A 63 3.29 1.17 3.15
N SER A 64 3.67 -0.11 3.14
CA SER A 64 4.96 -0.60 3.65
C SER A 64 6.18 -0.39 2.73
N PHE A 65 6.05 0.44 1.69
CA PHE A 65 7.17 0.74 0.78
C PHE A 65 8.23 1.66 1.42
N ASP A 66 7.97 2.17 2.62
CA ASP A 66 8.77 3.16 3.31
C ASP A 66 10.00 2.57 4.01
N ASP A 67 10.00 1.26 4.29
CA ASP A 67 11.08 0.55 4.94
C ASP A 67 11.61 -0.61 4.09
N GLY A 68 12.85 -1.03 4.32
CA GLY A 68 13.42 -2.12 3.54
C GLY A 68 14.90 -2.36 3.68
N THR A 69 15.41 -3.16 2.76
CA THR A 69 16.78 -3.63 2.65
C THR A 69 17.30 -3.48 1.23
N PHE A 70 18.61 -3.49 1.08
CA PHE A 70 19.24 -3.59 -0.22
C PHE A 70 20.54 -4.38 -0.14
N THR A 71 20.91 -5.05 -1.23
CA THR A 71 22.15 -5.81 -1.29
C THR A 71 22.71 -5.90 -2.70
N GLY A 72 24.01 -6.15 -2.81
CA GLY A 72 24.64 -6.53 -4.06
C GLY A 72 26.03 -7.08 -3.81
N THR A 73 26.48 -7.99 -4.68
CA THR A 73 27.85 -8.50 -4.66
C THR A 73 28.45 -8.44 -6.05
N PHE A 74 29.58 -7.76 -6.18
CA PHE A 74 30.18 -7.38 -7.44
C PHE A 74 31.64 -7.79 -7.48
N THR A 75 32.17 -8.00 -8.69
CA THR A 75 33.62 -8.19 -8.88
C THR A 75 34.19 -6.89 -9.43
N LEU A 76 35.03 -6.22 -8.63
CA LEU A 76 35.62 -4.94 -9.01
C LEU A 76 36.76 -5.14 -10.01
N THR A 77 36.83 -4.26 -11.00
CA THR A 77 38.03 -4.03 -11.80
C THR A 77 39.10 -3.31 -10.98
N ASP A 78 40.36 -3.35 -11.42
CA ASP A 78 41.48 -2.66 -10.75
C ASP A 78 41.23 -1.14 -10.59
N GLU A 79 40.52 -0.53 -11.54
CA GLU A 79 40.16 0.89 -11.48
C GLU A 79 39.08 1.16 -10.43
N GLU A 80 38.04 0.33 -10.37
CA GLU A 80 36.96 0.43 -9.37
C GLU A 80 37.46 0.11 -7.97
N GLU A 81 38.38 -0.84 -7.83
CA GLU A 81 39.08 -1.11 -6.57
C GLU A 81 39.89 0.12 -6.12
N THR A 82 40.60 0.76 -7.06
CA THR A 82 41.31 2.00 -6.77
C THR A 82 40.35 3.11 -6.32
N GLN A 83 39.16 3.20 -6.91
CA GLN A 83 38.12 4.14 -6.49
C GLN A 83 37.58 3.81 -5.09
N LEU A 84 37.30 2.53 -4.79
CA LEU A 84 36.91 2.07 -3.46
C LEU A 84 37.93 2.49 -2.39
N ARG A 85 39.22 2.21 -2.63
CA ARG A 85 40.32 2.51 -1.68
C ARG A 85 40.59 4.00 -1.52
N ASN A 86 40.21 4.81 -2.49
CA ASN A 86 40.31 6.26 -2.43
C ASN A 86 39.04 6.92 -1.86
N ASN A 87 38.11 6.13 -1.31
CA ASN A 87 36.80 6.60 -0.82
C ASN A 87 36.04 7.40 -1.88
N ALA A 88 36.15 6.99 -3.15
CA ALA A 88 35.53 7.64 -4.30
C ALA A 88 34.26 6.90 -4.76
N LEU A 89 33.63 6.11 -3.90
CA LEU A 89 32.36 5.45 -4.16
C LEU A 89 31.31 5.85 -3.12
N TYR A 90 30.04 5.93 -3.51
CA TYR A 90 28.92 6.17 -2.60
C TYR A 90 27.70 5.34 -2.99
N VAL A 91 26.85 5.03 -2.01
CA VAL A 91 25.52 4.46 -2.24
C VAL A 91 24.50 5.60 -2.31
N ASN A 92 23.59 5.53 -3.28
CA ASN A 92 22.48 6.47 -3.44
C ASN A 92 21.15 5.72 -3.60
N LEU A 93 20.10 6.21 -2.96
CA LEU A 93 18.72 5.72 -3.05
C LEU A 93 17.83 6.81 -3.65
N HIS A 94 16.96 6.42 -4.58
CA HIS A 94 16.07 7.32 -5.32
C HIS A 94 14.61 6.95 -5.06
N THR A 95 13.77 7.96 -4.87
CA THR A 95 12.31 7.82 -4.77
C THR A 95 11.61 8.83 -5.68
N GLN A 96 10.29 8.70 -5.86
CA GLN A 96 9.54 9.50 -6.83
C GLN A 96 9.60 11.01 -6.56
N ASN A 97 9.56 11.41 -5.29
CA ASN A 97 9.68 12.82 -4.92
C ASN A 97 11.14 13.30 -4.99
N PHE A 98 12.10 12.38 -4.88
CA PHE A 98 13.53 12.65 -4.82
C PHE A 98 14.29 11.92 -5.94
N ASN A 99 13.89 12.17 -7.19
CA ASN A 99 14.45 11.49 -8.38
C ASN A 99 15.98 11.62 -8.50
N GLY A 100 16.56 12.71 -7.99
CA GLY A 100 18.01 12.94 -7.96
C GLY A 100 18.76 12.18 -6.86
N GLY A 101 18.04 11.65 -5.87
CA GLY A 101 18.55 11.04 -4.65
C GLY A 101 17.79 11.55 -3.43
N GLU A 102 17.29 10.64 -2.59
CA GLU A 102 16.74 10.91 -1.25
C GLU A 102 17.78 10.65 -0.16
N LEU A 103 18.48 9.52 -0.24
CA LEU A 103 19.49 9.12 0.73
C LEU A 103 20.82 8.81 0.05
N ARG A 104 21.89 9.36 0.64
CA ARG A 104 23.27 9.12 0.21
C ARG A 104 24.14 8.65 1.36
N GLY A 105 25.09 7.75 1.06
CA GLY A 105 26.12 7.32 2.00
C GLY A 105 27.46 7.09 1.34
N GLN A 106 28.48 7.87 1.74
CA GLN A 106 29.84 7.70 1.22
C GLN A 106 30.48 6.39 1.71
N ILE A 107 31.06 5.61 0.80
CA ILE A 107 31.81 4.40 1.14
C ILE A 107 33.21 4.81 1.63
N ASN A 108 33.36 4.93 2.94
CA ASN A 108 34.63 5.24 3.59
C ASN A 108 35.23 3.97 4.20
N VAL A 109 36.31 3.46 3.61
CA VAL A 109 36.90 2.15 3.96
C VAL A 109 38.41 2.25 4.15
N PRO A 110 39.04 1.27 4.83
CA PRO A 110 40.50 1.18 4.89
C PRO A 110 41.16 1.12 3.52
N THR A 111 42.37 1.68 3.41
CA THR A 111 43.09 1.80 2.13
C THR A 111 43.78 0.53 1.65
N ALA A 112 43.82 -0.54 2.46
CA ALA A 112 44.50 -1.79 2.13
C ALA A 112 43.91 -3.01 2.85
N GLY A 113 44.05 -4.18 2.23
CA GLY A 113 43.60 -5.47 2.76
C GLY A 113 42.09 -5.67 2.67
N ASN A 114 41.61 -6.74 3.31
CA ASN A 114 40.19 -7.05 3.40
C ASN A 114 39.45 -5.99 4.21
N ILE A 115 38.24 -5.64 3.78
CA ILE A 115 37.40 -4.63 4.40
C ILE A 115 36.19 -5.31 5.03
N SER A 116 35.84 -4.86 6.23
CA SER A 116 34.56 -5.15 6.89
C SER A 116 34.19 -3.92 7.71
N VAL A 117 33.30 -3.09 7.18
CA VAL A 117 32.79 -1.88 7.83
C VAL A 117 31.28 -2.02 7.91
N SER A 118 30.70 -1.76 9.08
CA SER A 118 29.26 -1.87 9.30
C SER A 118 28.65 -0.56 9.74
N GLY A 119 27.36 -0.36 9.43
CA GLY A 119 26.56 0.77 9.88
C GLY A 119 26.99 2.12 9.28
N ILE A 120 27.44 2.13 8.03
CA ILE A 120 27.68 3.39 7.29
C ILE A 120 26.32 4.04 7.04
N PRO A 121 26.05 5.25 7.54
CA PRO A 121 24.74 5.87 7.40
C PRO A 121 24.48 6.29 5.95
N ILE A 122 23.23 6.10 5.50
CA ILE A 122 22.67 6.80 4.34
C ILE A 122 21.65 7.83 4.87
N GLN A 123 21.82 9.09 4.51
CA GLN A 123 21.00 10.19 5.03
C GLN A 123 20.93 11.33 4.01
N GLU A 124 19.82 12.06 4.00
CA GLU A 124 19.58 13.19 3.10
C GLU A 124 20.71 14.22 3.16
N SER A 125 21.23 14.54 4.36
CA SER A 125 22.29 15.55 4.53
C SER A 125 23.64 15.22 3.87
N GLN A 126 23.81 14.01 3.33
CA GLN A 126 24.99 13.68 2.51
C GLN A 126 24.79 14.04 1.02
N GLU A 127 23.56 14.29 0.55
CA GLU A 127 23.22 14.59 -0.84
C GLU A 127 23.89 15.87 -1.36
N VAL A 128 24.10 15.91 -2.68
CA VAL A 128 24.79 17.02 -3.35
C VAL A 128 23.80 17.87 -4.13
N GLY A 129 23.45 19.01 -3.57
CA GLY A 129 22.55 20.00 -4.16
C GLY A 129 21.45 20.41 -3.19
N ASN A 130 20.53 21.26 -3.65
CA ASN A 130 19.30 21.48 -2.91
C ASN A 130 18.39 20.29 -3.16
N VAL A 131 18.11 19.52 -2.10
CA VAL A 131 16.99 18.59 -2.06
C VAL A 131 15.72 19.44 -1.94
N VAL A 132 14.70 19.16 -2.75
CA VAL A 132 13.47 19.95 -2.84
C VAL A 132 12.29 18.99 -2.64
N PRO A 133 11.35 19.19 -1.68
CA PRO A 133 11.44 19.85 -0.37
C PRO A 133 10.65 19.13 0.78
N PRO A 134 10.85 19.48 2.07
CA PRO A 134 12.08 19.67 2.82
C PRO A 134 12.15 18.70 4.04
N ASP A 135 13.29 18.03 4.24
CA ASP A 135 13.54 17.08 5.34
C ASP A 135 12.74 15.78 5.21
N SER A 136 13.23 14.88 4.35
CA SER A 136 12.74 13.50 4.39
C SER A 136 13.06 12.89 5.76
N PRO A 137 12.09 12.25 6.44
CA PRO A 137 12.36 11.47 7.64
C PRO A 137 13.16 10.20 7.34
N ALA A 138 13.37 9.90 6.04
CA ALA A 138 14.06 8.72 5.61
C ALA A 138 15.48 8.63 6.18
N THR A 139 15.83 7.45 6.64
CA THR A 139 17.17 7.13 7.09
C THR A 139 17.54 5.73 6.63
N GLY A 140 18.80 5.35 6.83
CA GLY A 140 19.22 3.99 6.60
C GLY A 140 20.69 3.80 6.94
N SER A 141 21.16 2.57 6.76
CA SER A 141 22.57 2.26 6.91
C SER A 141 22.98 1.09 6.06
N PHE A 142 24.28 0.93 5.81
CA PHE A 142 24.80 -0.24 5.12
C PHE A 142 26.15 -0.69 5.61
N ASP A 143 26.40 -1.96 5.35
CA ASP A 143 27.62 -2.67 5.60
C ASP A 143 28.37 -2.88 4.28
N VAL A 144 29.69 -2.84 4.36
CA VAL A 144 30.61 -3.06 3.26
C VAL A 144 31.59 -4.16 3.65
N THR A 145 31.63 -5.21 2.85
CA THR A 145 32.71 -6.20 2.90
C THR A 145 33.44 -6.25 1.58
N TYR A 146 34.77 -6.36 1.61
CA TYR A 146 35.57 -6.54 0.42
C TYR A 146 36.71 -7.54 0.66
N ASP A 147 36.86 -8.48 -0.26
CA ASP A 147 37.90 -9.50 -0.26
C ASP A 147 38.98 -9.20 -1.30
N ASP A 148 40.18 -8.87 -0.80
CA ASP A 148 41.38 -8.49 -1.55
C ASP A 148 41.88 -9.62 -2.47
N ALA A 149 41.60 -10.87 -2.13
CA ALA A 149 42.05 -12.01 -2.92
C ALA A 149 41.16 -12.27 -4.14
N THR A 150 39.89 -11.85 -4.07
CA THR A 150 38.88 -12.16 -5.08
C THR A 150 38.31 -10.92 -5.78
N ASN A 151 38.71 -9.72 -5.34
CA ASN A 151 38.16 -8.42 -5.76
C ASN A 151 36.63 -8.33 -5.58
N ARG A 152 36.09 -9.05 -4.60
CA ARG A 152 34.64 -9.12 -4.39
C ARG A 152 34.20 -8.09 -3.37
N LEU A 153 33.37 -7.14 -3.81
CA LEU A 153 32.69 -6.16 -2.96
C LEU A 153 31.27 -6.64 -2.70
N THR A 154 30.87 -6.72 -1.44
CA THR A 154 29.48 -6.92 -1.03
C THR A 154 28.99 -5.73 -0.23
N ILE A 155 27.80 -5.24 -0.58
CA ILE A 155 27.05 -4.24 0.16
C ILE A 155 25.75 -4.87 0.64
N SER A 156 25.37 -4.58 1.88
CA SER A 156 24.06 -4.93 2.43
C SER A 156 23.60 -3.80 3.34
N GLY A 157 22.39 -3.30 3.18
CA GLY A 157 21.89 -2.20 3.98
C GLY A 157 20.39 -2.22 4.19
N THR A 158 19.92 -1.25 4.95
CA THR A 158 18.52 -0.98 5.25
C THR A 158 18.18 0.48 4.98
N PHE A 159 16.92 0.76 4.73
CA PHE A 159 16.34 2.10 4.71
C PHE A 159 15.00 2.05 5.45
N ASP A 160 14.61 3.17 6.04
CA ASP A 160 13.39 3.30 6.81
C ASP A 160 12.79 4.69 6.59
N ASN A 161 11.47 4.83 6.68
CA ASN A 161 10.66 6.05 6.60
C ASN A 161 10.75 6.82 5.25
N LEU A 162 10.80 6.13 4.10
CA LEU A 162 10.65 6.82 2.81
C LEU A 162 9.28 7.50 2.71
N THR A 163 9.23 8.71 2.18
CA THR A 163 7.96 9.47 2.00
C THR A 163 7.34 9.30 0.62
N SER A 164 8.00 8.55 -0.27
CA SER A 164 7.48 8.15 -1.57
C SER A 164 8.16 6.87 -2.03
N SER A 165 7.53 6.12 -2.94
CA SER A 165 8.07 4.83 -3.34
C SER A 165 9.41 4.94 -4.08
N LEU A 166 10.17 3.85 -4.02
CA LEU A 166 11.42 3.68 -4.75
C LEU A 166 11.24 3.99 -6.25
N PHE A 167 12.19 4.73 -6.81
CA PHE A 167 12.15 5.18 -8.21
C PHE A 167 13.34 4.63 -8.99
N PRO A 168 13.15 3.56 -9.80
CA PRO A 168 14.24 2.97 -10.57
C PRO A 168 14.78 3.92 -11.65
N VAL A 169 16.06 4.26 -11.57
CA VAL A 169 16.77 5.16 -12.50
C VAL A 169 17.94 4.46 -13.17
N GLY A 170 18.46 5.03 -14.27
CA GLY A 170 19.62 4.48 -14.97
C GLY A 170 19.28 3.49 -16.10
N PRO A 171 20.29 2.78 -16.63
CA PRO A 171 20.13 1.85 -17.75
C PRO A 171 19.32 0.61 -17.36
N ALA A 172 18.78 -0.11 -18.35
CA ALA A 172 17.99 -1.32 -18.12
C ALA A 172 18.76 -2.44 -17.38
N ALA A 173 20.08 -2.52 -17.59
CA ALA A 173 20.99 -3.37 -16.84
C ALA A 173 22.35 -2.70 -16.67
N ASP A 174 23.08 -3.02 -15.60
CA ASP A 174 24.47 -2.58 -15.38
C ASP A 174 25.49 -3.46 -16.14
N VAL A 175 26.78 -3.19 -15.94
CA VAL A 175 27.88 -3.89 -16.64
C VAL A 175 28.01 -5.38 -16.26
N GLU A 176 27.46 -5.80 -15.12
CA GLU A 176 27.40 -7.20 -14.68
C GLU A 176 26.04 -7.85 -15.01
N GLY A 177 25.12 -7.11 -15.62
CA GLY A 177 23.81 -7.59 -16.04
C GLY A 177 22.73 -7.48 -14.96
N ASN A 178 22.99 -6.78 -13.85
CA ASN A 178 21.98 -6.54 -12.82
C ASN A 178 20.93 -5.56 -13.35
N SER A 179 19.65 -5.87 -13.14
CA SER A 179 18.53 -5.04 -13.59
C SER A 179 18.59 -3.62 -13.02
N ARG A 180 17.95 -2.68 -13.72
CA ARG A 180 17.72 -1.30 -13.25
C ARG A 180 17.14 -1.30 -11.84
N SER A 181 17.68 -0.44 -10.97
CA SER A 181 17.27 -0.34 -9.57
C SER A 181 16.99 1.10 -9.18
N ALA A 182 16.41 1.30 -7.99
CA ALA A 182 16.32 2.59 -7.31
C ALA A 182 17.55 2.87 -6.43
N ILE A 183 18.40 1.87 -6.19
CA ILE A 183 19.56 1.98 -5.31
C ILE A 183 20.82 1.57 -6.06
N HIS A 184 21.86 2.40 -5.99
CA HIS A 184 23.05 2.25 -6.82
C HIS A 184 24.34 2.52 -6.05
N ILE A 185 25.43 1.92 -6.51
CA ILE A 185 26.79 2.40 -6.24
C ILE A 185 27.14 3.41 -7.35
N HIS A 186 27.62 4.57 -6.96
CA HIS A 186 28.12 5.60 -7.86
C HIS A 186 29.62 5.84 -7.66
N ASN A 187 30.27 6.37 -8.69
CA ASN A 187 31.66 6.82 -8.62
C ASN A 187 31.73 8.34 -8.37
N GLY A 188 32.08 8.74 -7.15
CA GLY A 188 32.29 10.13 -6.77
C GLY A 188 32.84 10.25 -5.34
N VAL A 189 33.71 11.23 -5.13
CA VAL A 189 34.15 11.61 -3.78
C VAL A 189 33.05 12.38 -3.06
N ALA A 190 33.14 12.47 -1.73
CA ALA A 190 32.20 13.21 -0.91
C ALA A 190 31.99 14.66 -1.44
N GLY A 191 30.73 15.06 -1.55
CA GLY A 191 30.35 16.38 -2.09
C GLY A 191 30.32 16.48 -3.62
N GLN A 192 30.52 15.37 -4.35
CA GLN A 192 30.42 15.34 -5.81
C GLN A 192 29.41 14.28 -6.28
N ASN A 193 28.71 14.59 -7.38
CA ASN A 193 27.89 13.64 -8.12
C ASN A 193 28.75 12.91 -9.16
N GLY A 194 28.40 11.65 -9.45
CA GLY A 194 29.02 10.91 -10.54
C GLY A 194 28.15 9.79 -11.09
N PRO A 195 28.64 9.06 -12.10
CA PRO A 195 27.84 8.07 -12.82
C PRO A 195 27.51 6.84 -11.95
N ILE A 196 26.40 6.17 -12.29
CA ILE A 196 26.04 4.85 -11.76
C ILE A 196 27.11 3.84 -12.19
N LEU A 197 27.61 3.08 -11.22
CA LEU A 197 28.61 2.02 -11.39
C LEU A 197 27.99 0.62 -11.31
N ARG A 198 27.12 0.38 -10.32
CA ARG A 198 26.42 -0.90 -10.09
C ARG A 198 25.01 -0.68 -9.57
N SER A 199 24.10 -1.57 -9.94
CA SER A 199 22.74 -1.63 -9.40
C SER A 199 22.69 -2.54 -8.18
N LEU A 200 22.12 -2.07 -7.08
CA LEU A 200 21.85 -2.87 -5.88
C LEU A 200 20.42 -3.42 -5.96
N THR A 201 20.20 -4.65 -5.53
CA THR A 201 18.86 -5.20 -5.40
C THR A 201 18.22 -4.65 -4.13
N ALA A 202 17.09 -3.93 -4.27
CA ALA A 202 16.27 -3.48 -3.15
C ALA A 202 15.20 -4.53 -2.81
N SER A 203 14.84 -4.62 -1.54
CA SER A 203 13.66 -5.32 -1.05
C SER A 203 13.03 -4.50 0.07
N ASP A 204 11.87 -3.97 -0.19
CA ASP A 204 11.08 -3.05 0.63
C ASP A 204 10.14 -3.76 1.60
N GLY A 205 10.38 -5.03 1.94
CA GLY A 205 9.55 -5.77 2.90
C GLY A 205 8.07 -5.93 2.50
N VAL A 206 7.70 -5.52 1.29
CA VAL A 206 6.32 -5.27 0.84
C VAL A 206 5.42 -6.49 0.98
N ALA A 207 5.96 -7.71 0.83
CA ALA A 207 5.18 -8.95 0.96
C ALA A 207 5.68 -9.87 2.08
N THR A 208 4.74 -10.36 2.89
CA THR A 208 4.97 -11.37 3.92
C THR A 208 4.18 -12.64 3.61
N LEU A 209 4.82 -13.82 3.68
CA LEU A 209 4.13 -15.09 3.46
C LEU A 209 3.04 -15.29 4.51
N ALA A 210 1.80 -15.42 4.08
CA ALA A 210 0.64 -15.69 4.93
C ALA A 210 0.41 -17.20 5.08
N SER A 211 0.32 -17.92 3.97
CA SER A 211 0.11 -19.38 3.95
C SER A 211 0.42 -19.98 2.58
N THR A 212 0.36 -21.31 2.48
CA THR A 212 0.48 -22.04 1.21
C THR A 212 -0.80 -22.84 0.98
N LEU A 213 -1.36 -22.79 -0.23
CA LEU A 213 -2.58 -23.51 -0.56
C LEU A 213 -2.39 -25.03 -0.38
N SER A 214 -3.31 -25.64 0.34
CA SER A 214 -3.38 -27.10 0.56
C SER A 214 -3.76 -27.87 -0.71
N GLN A 215 -4.28 -27.18 -1.73
CA GLN A 215 -4.54 -27.70 -3.05
C GLN A 215 -4.09 -26.66 -4.09
N PRO A 216 -3.33 -27.07 -5.13
CA PRO A 216 -2.85 -26.12 -6.12
C PRO A 216 -4.02 -25.58 -6.97
N PHE A 217 -3.89 -24.30 -7.32
CA PHE A 217 -4.73 -23.65 -8.31
C PHE A 217 -4.08 -23.82 -9.70
N GLU A 218 -4.88 -24.26 -10.68
CA GLU A 218 -4.43 -24.63 -12.03
C GLU A 218 -5.05 -23.74 -13.11
N GLY A 219 -5.79 -22.69 -12.72
CA GLY A 219 -6.42 -21.72 -13.63
C GLY A 219 -5.47 -20.65 -14.18
N GLY A 220 -4.21 -20.64 -13.75
CA GLY A 220 -3.21 -19.69 -14.24
C GLY A 220 -3.48 -18.25 -13.80
N THR A 221 -3.09 -17.28 -14.65
CA THR A 221 -3.20 -15.83 -14.41
C THR A 221 -4.56 -15.24 -14.77
N ILE A 222 -5.46 -16.05 -15.33
CA ILE A 222 -6.81 -15.66 -15.68
C ILE A 222 -7.70 -16.14 -14.54
N SER A 223 -7.90 -15.28 -13.55
CA SER A 223 -8.59 -15.68 -12.32
C SER A 223 -9.36 -14.54 -11.67
N GLY A 224 -10.56 -14.85 -11.17
CA GLY A 224 -11.26 -14.00 -10.21
C GLY A 224 -10.75 -14.24 -8.81
N PHE A 225 -10.38 -13.18 -8.10
CA PHE A 225 -9.73 -13.22 -6.80
C PHE A 225 -10.39 -12.17 -5.89
N ASP A 226 -11.16 -12.58 -4.88
CA ASP A 226 -11.90 -11.62 -4.04
C ASP A 226 -12.33 -12.19 -2.67
N PHE A 227 -12.30 -11.38 -1.63
CA PHE A 227 -12.73 -11.74 -0.29
C PHE A 227 -14.23 -11.64 -0.13
N ASN A 228 -14.83 -12.71 0.38
CA ASN A 228 -16.14 -12.63 1.00
C ASN A 228 -15.97 -12.14 2.46
N PRO A 229 -16.24 -10.87 2.81
CA PRO A 229 -16.10 -10.38 4.17
C PRO A 229 -17.07 -11.01 5.18
N ALA A 230 -18.26 -11.47 4.74
CA ALA A 230 -19.21 -12.11 5.66
C ALA A 230 -18.75 -13.50 6.10
N ALA A 231 -18.07 -14.23 5.20
CA ALA A 231 -17.50 -15.53 5.51
C ALA A 231 -16.03 -15.43 5.99
N ASP A 232 -15.39 -14.29 5.76
CA ASP A 232 -13.96 -14.06 5.89
C ASP A 232 -13.15 -15.14 5.14
N ARG A 233 -13.51 -15.36 3.88
CA ARG A 233 -12.86 -16.35 3.01
C ARG A 233 -12.55 -15.72 1.65
N LEU A 234 -11.38 -16.03 1.13
CA LEU A 234 -10.99 -15.67 -0.22
C LEU A 234 -11.67 -16.62 -1.21
N ARG A 235 -12.28 -16.06 -2.24
CA ARG A 235 -12.78 -16.75 -3.43
C ARG A 235 -11.70 -16.69 -4.49
N LEU A 236 -11.43 -17.82 -5.11
CA LEU A 236 -10.54 -17.94 -6.25
C LEU A 236 -11.22 -18.77 -7.33
N VAL A 237 -11.49 -18.16 -8.48
CA VAL A 237 -12.07 -18.83 -9.64
C VAL A 237 -11.12 -18.74 -10.83
N GLY A 238 -11.17 -19.69 -11.74
CA GLY A 238 -10.37 -19.68 -12.97
C GLY A 238 -11.21 -19.91 -14.23
N ASP A 239 -10.62 -19.61 -15.38
CA ASP A 239 -11.17 -19.89 -16.71
C ASP A 239 -11.36 -21.39 -17.00
N ASN A 240 -10.77 -22.24 -16.15
CA ASN A 240 -10.89 -23.69 -16.16
C ASN A 240 -12.02 -24.23 -15.26
N ASP A 241 -12.96 -23.36 -14.87
CA ASP A 241 -14.13 -23.64 -14.04
C ASP A 241 -13.83 -24.06 -12.59
N GLN A 242 -12.57 -23.94 -12.14
CA GLN A 242 -12.24 -24.10 -10.72
C GLN A 242 -12.92 -23.01 -9.90
N ASP A 243 -13.52 -23.40 -8.78
CA ASP A 243 -14.15 -22.49 -7.82
C ASP A 243 -13.71 -22.85 -6.40
N PHE A 244 -12.82 -22.05 -5.83
CA PHE A 244 -12.20 -22.32 -4.53
C PHE A 244 -12.67 -21.32 -3.48
N ARG A 245 -12.92 -21.85 -2.27
CA ARG A 245 -12.91 -21.05 -1.03
C ARG A 245 -11.68 -21.35 -0.22
N ILE A 246 -11.00 -20.29 0.20
CA ILE A 246 -9.70 -20.38 0.84
C ILE A 246 -9.76 -19.71 2.21
N ASN A 247 -9.28 -20.41 3.23
CA ASN A 247 -8.91 -19.78 4.50
C ASN A 247 -7.46 -19.30 4.37
N VAL A 248 -7.28 -17.98 4.24
CA VAL A 248 -5.97 -17.38 3.95
C VAL A 248 -4.97 -17.49 5.10
N ASP A 249 -5.45 -17.67 6.34
CA ASP A 249 -4.60 -17.82 7.53
C ASP A 249 -3.97 -19.22 7.63
N THR A 250 -4.56 -20.21 6.96
CA THR A 250 -4.12 -21.63 7.03
C THR A 250 -3.77 -22.24 5.68
N GLY A 251 -4.17 -21.60 4.58
CA GLY A 251 -4.06 -22.15 3.22
C GLY A 251 -5.04 -23.30 2.95
N ALA A 252 -6.00 -23.56 3.84
CA ALA A 252 -6.99 -24.61 3.63
C ALA A 252 -7.91 -24.25 2.46
N VAL A 253 -7.99 -25.12 1.45
CA VAL A 253 -8.82 -24.97 0.24
C VAL A 253 -10.04 -25.87 0.34
N ILE A 254 -11.20 -25.31 0.02
CA ILE A 254 -12.43 -26.05 -0.27
C ILE A 254 -12.73 -25.85 -1.75
N VAL A 255 -12.84 -26.95 -2.50
CA VAL A 255 -13.32 -26.93 -3.88
C VAL A 255 -14.84 -26.96 -3.86
N ASP A 256 -15.44 -25.90 -4.37
CA ASP A 256 -16.89 -25.74 -4.52
C ASP A 256 -17.36 -26.35 -5.87
N GLY A 257 -18.63 -26.14 -6.22
CA GLY A 257 -19.20 -26.64 -7.48
C GLY A 257 -18.51 -26.06 -8.72
N THR A 258 -18.42 -26.86 -9.78
CA THR A 258 -17.91 -26.40 -11.09
C THR A 258 -18.79 -25.29 -11.65
N LEU A 259 -18.16 -24.23 -12.17
CA LEU A 259 -18.88 -23.10 -12.74
C LEU A 259 -19.77 -23.53 -13.92
N ALA A 260 -21.05 -23.16 -13.88
CA ALA A 260 -22.00 -23.46 -14.95
C ALA A 260 -23.18 -22.49 -14.95
N PHE A 261 -23.65 -22.10 -16.14
CA PHE A 261 -24.89 -21.33 -16.27
C PHE A 261 -26.11 -22.13 -15.78
N ALA A 262 -26.97 -21.45 -15.03
CA ALA A 262 -28.16 -22.04 -14.43
C ALA A 262 -29.10 -22.65 -15.49
N PRO A 263 -29.81 -23.74 -15.18
CA PRO A 263 -30.85 -24.26 -16.06
C PRO A 263 -31.91 -23.19 -16.38
N GLY A 264 -32.09 -22.88 -17.66
CA GLY A 264 -33.04 -21.86 -18.11
C GLY A 264 -32.48 -20.44 -18.18
N ASP A 265 -31.21 -20.23 -17.81
CA ASP A 265 -30.47 -19.02 -18.14
C ASP A 265 -30.32 -18.89 -19.68
N ILE A 266 -30.15 -17.66 -20.17
CA ILE A 266 -29.96 -17.40 -21.61
C ILE A 266 -28.71 -18.09 -22.16
N ASN A 267 -27.70 -18.30 -21.31
CA ASN A 267 -26.43 -18.94 -21.63
C ASN A 267 -26.35 -20.41 -21.15
N ALA A 268 -27.48 -21.01 -20.77
CA ALA A 268 -27.51 -22.39 -20.28
C ALA A 268 -26.85 -23.38 -21.27
N GLY A 269 -25.89 -24.16 -20.77
CA GLY A 269 -25.15 -25.16 -21.56
C GLY A 269 -23.91 -24.63 -22.29
N VAL A 270 -23.64 -23.32 -22.23
CA VAL A 270 -22.34 -22.75 -22.59
C VAL A 270 -21.35 -23.03 -21.46
N ASN A 271 -20.10 -23.39 -21.79
CA ASN A 271 -19.03 -23.45 -20.79
C ASN A 271 -18.62 -22.02 -20.46
N PRO A 272 -18.73 -21.56 -19.21
CA PRO A 272 -18.32 -20.23 -18.87
C PRO A 272 -16.81 -20.05 -19.05
N ASN A 273 -16.39 -18.79 -19.13
CA ASN A 273 -14.99 -18.38 -19.03
C ASN A 273 -14.93 -17.19 -18.07
N VAL A 274 -14.97 -17.50 -16.77
CA VAL A 274 -14.93 -16.50 -15.72
C VAL A 274 -13.50 -16.12 -15.42
N THR A 275 -13.20 -14.83 -15.53
CA THR A 275 -11.83 -14.31 -15.36
C THR A 275 -11.71 -13.26 -14.26
N ALA A 276 -12.83 -12.80 -13.71
CA ALA A 276 -12.86 -11.81 -12.65
C ALA A 276 -14.08 -12.05 -11.75
N SER A 277 -13.94 -11.75 -10.45
CA SER A 277 -14.95 -11.96 -9.42
C SER A 277 -14.88 -10.86 -8.39
N ALA A 278 -16.02 -10.44 -7.84
CA ALA A 278 -16.09 -9.46 -6.76
C ALA A 278 -17.33 -9.65 -5.88
N TYR A 279 -17.18 -9.47 -4.56
CA TYR A 279 -18.28 -9.49 -3.60
C TYR A 279 -18.80 -8.08 -3.30
N THR A 280 -20.13 -7.95 -3.25
CA THR A 280 -20.77 -6.75 -2.68
C THR A 280 -20.58 -6.69 -1.17
N ASN A 281 -20.74 -5.49 -0.61
CA ASN A 281 -20.62 -5.20 0.81
C ASN A 281 -19.22 -5.57 1.36
N SER A 282 -18.18 -5.31 0.58
CA SER A 282 -16.75 -5.48 0.93
C SER A 282 -16.31 -4.54 2.07
N PHE A 283 -16.82 -4.76 3.28
CA PHE A 283 -16.46 -4.06 4.51
C PHE A 283 -16.55 -4.99 5.72
N ALA A 284 -15.72 -4.74 6.74
CA ALA A 284 -15.68 -5.56 7.96
C ALA A 284 -17.05 -5.60 8.68
N GLY A 285 -17.46 -6.80 9.12
CA GLY A 285 -18.68 -6.97 9.90
C GLY A 285 -19.98 -7.02 9.10
N THR A 286 -19.94 -6.97 7.76
CA THR A 286 -21.14 -7.26 6.96
C THR A 286 -21.68 -8.67 7.24
N THR A 287 -22.99 -8.85 7.13
CA THR A 287 -23.67 -10.15 7.33
C THR A 287 -24.16 -10.78 6.03
N SER A 288 -24.05 -10.06 4.90
CA SER A 288 -24.53 -10.53 3.61
C SER A 288 -23.70 -9.97 2.48
N THR A 289 -23.41 -10.82 1.50
CA THR A 289 -22.66 -10.49 0.29
C THR A 289 -23.32 -11.16 -0.91
N GLN A 290 -23.07 -10.63 -2.11
CA GLN A 290 -23.42 -11.24 -3.39
C GLN A 290 -22.16 -11.34 -4.24
N LEU A 291 -21.93 -12.48 -4.88
CA LEU A 291 -20.79 -12.70 -5.76
C LEU A 291 -21.16 -12.39 -7.21
N TYR A 292 -20.48 -11.42 -7.79
CA TYR A 292 -20.56 -11.11 -9.21
C TYR A 292 -19.29 -11.55 -9.91
N ASN A 293 -19.42 -12.02 -11.15
CA ASN A 293 -18.30 -12.41 -12.00
C ASN A 293 -18.39 -11.75 -13.37
N ILE A 294 -17.26 -11.65 -14.05
CA ILE A 294 -17.17 -11.31 -15.46
C ILE A 294 -16.83 -12.57 -16.26
N ASP A 295 -17.68 -12.90 -17.22
CA ASP A 295 -17.40 -13.90 -18.25
C ASP A 295 -16.88 -13.19 -19.50
N THR A 296 -15.61 -13.39 -19.84
CA THR A 296 -14.96 -12.71 -20.97
C THR A 296 -15.20 -13.41 -22.31
N LEU A 297 -15.64 -14.67 -22.31
CA LEU A 297 -16.05 -15.34 -23.55
C LEU A 297 -17.34 -14.72 -24.09
N LEU A 298 -18.27 -14.39 -23.19
CA LEU A 298 -19.58 -13.83 -23.53
C LEU A 298 -19.66 -12.32 -23.34
N ASN A 299 -18.65 -11.70 -22.72
CA ASN A 299 -18.63 -10.29 -22.34
C ASN A 299 -19.87 -9.92 -21.51
N THR A 300 -20.16 -10.73 -20.49
CA THR A 300 -21.33 -10.53 -19.61
C THR A 300 -20.92 -10.41 -18.14
N LEU A 301 -21.66 -9.57 -17.42
CA LEU A 301 -21.71 -9.64 -15.97
C LEU A 301 -22.68 -10.76 -15.57
N VAL A 302 -22.26 -11.62 -14.66
CA VAL A 302 -23.06 -12.71 -14.13
C VAL A 302 -23.08 -12.69 -12.60
N LEU A 303 -24.19 -13.12 -12.01
CA LEU A 303 -24.32 -13.32 -10.57
C LEU A 303 -24.09 -14.81 -10.27
N GLN A 304 -23.13 -15.15 -9.42
CA GLN A 304 -22.92 -16.52 -8.96
C GLN A 304 -23.84 -16.81 -7.77
N ASN A 305 -24.93 -17.54 -8.02
CA ASN A 305 -25.97 -17.79 -7.03
C ASN A 305 -26.64 -19.17 -7.19
N PRO A 306 -26.48 -20.08 -6.22
CA PRO A 306 -25.64 -19.95 -5.02
C PRO A 306 -24.13 -19.94 -5.35
N PRO A 307 -23.29 -19.17 -4.62
CA PRO A 307 -21.85 -19.13 -4.86
C PRO A 307 -21.20 -20.52 -4.82
N ASN A 308 -21.38 -21.26 -3.73
CA ASN A 308 -20.68 -22.54 -3.52
C ASN A 308 -21.15 -23.68 -4.44
N ASP A 309 -22.26 -23.49 -5.15
CA ASP A 309 -22.76 -24.47 -6.12
C ASP A 309 -22.18 -24.19 -7.53
N GLY A 310 -21.43 -23.09 -7.71
CA GLY A 310 -20.86 -22.68 -9.00
C GLY A 310 -21.89 -22.18 -10.02
N ILE A 311 -23.12 -21.88 -9.59
CA ILE A 311 -24.22 -21.59 -10.53
C ILE A 311 -24.19 -20.12 -10.94
N LEU A 312 -24.12 -19.86 -12.26
CA LEU A 312 -24.09 -18.52 -12.84
C LEU A 312 -25.47 -18.13 -13.40
N VAL A 313 -25.89 -16.91 -13.11
CA VAL A 313 -27.11 -16.29 -13.64
C VAL A 313 -26.71 -15.02 -14.38
N THR A 314 -27.07 -14.91 -15.65
CA THR A 314 -26.70 -13.75 -16.49
C THR A 314 -27.41 -12.48 -16.00
N VAL A 315 -26.64 -11.43 -15.73
CA VAL A 315 -27.17 -10.10 -15.37
C VAL A 315 -27.37 -9.27 -16.64
N GLY A 316 -26.35 -9.19 -17.49
CA GLY A 316 -26.42 -8.52 -18.77
C GLY A 316 -25.06 -8.36 -19.45
N GLU A 317 -25.07 -7.86 -20.69
CA GLU A 317 -23.88 -7.62 -21.48
C GLU A 317 -23.10 -6.41 -20.96
N LEU A 318 -21.77 -6.51 -20.96
CA LEU A 318 -20.86 -5.41 -20.60
C LEU A 318 -20.92 -4.26 -21.62
N GLY A 319 -21.33 -4.56 -22.86
CA GLY A 319 -21.44 -3.59 -23.95
C GLY A 319 -20.12 -3.28 -24.66
N LEU A 320 -19.04 -3.97 -24.30
CA LEU A 320 -17.72 -3.93 -24.95
C LEU A 320 -16.98 -5.25 -24.75
N ASP A 321 -15.89 -5.43 -25.49
CA ASP A 321 -15.03 -6.62 -25.43
C ASP A 321 -13.98 -6.45 -24.32
N PHE A 322 -14.07 -7.27 -23.28
CA PHE A 322 -13.12 -7.33 -22.18
C PHE A 322 -12.03 -8.34 -22.50
N ASP A 323 -10.76 -7.96 -22.28
CA ASP A 323 -9.66 -8.91 -22.38
C ASP A 323 -9.73 -9.93 -21.22
N THR A 324 -9.16 -11.09 -21.46
CA THR A 324 -9.02 -12.19 -20.50
C THR A 324 -8.15 -11.82 -19.30
N LEU A 325 -7.13 -10.98 -19.51
CA LEU A 325 -6.35 -10.36 -18.43
C LEU A 325 -7.02 -9.05 -18.00
N GLY A 326 -7.36 -8.98 -16.72
CA GLY A 326 -8.01 -7.82 -16.14
C GLY A 326 -8.24 -7.99 -14.65
N GLY A 327 -9.19 -7.24 -14.11
CA GLY A 327 -9.60 -7.36 -12.71
C GLY A 327 -10.98 -6.77 -12.51
N PHE A 328 -11.64 -7.17 -11.43
CA PHE A 328 -12.98 -6.70 -11.07
C PHE A 328 -13.07 -6.64 -9.56
N ASP A 329 -13.57 -5.52 -9.03
CA ASP A 329 -13.78 -5.35 -7.59
C ASP A 329 -14.96 -4.38 -7.35
N ILE A 330 -15.61 -4.48 -6.19
CA ILE A 330 -16.76 -3.69 -5.78
C ILE A 330 -16.44 -2.92 -4.50
N ALA A 331 -16.18 -1.62 -4.67
CA ALA A 331 -16.04 -0.69 -3.57
C ALA A 331 -17.38 -0.55 -2.84
N SER A 332 -17.35 -0.80 -1.54
CA SER A 332 -18.56 -0.91 -0.72
C SER A 332 -18.48 -0.01 0.49
N SER A 333 -19.62 0.44 1.01
CA SER A 333 -19.64 1.11 2.31
C SER A 333 -20.76 0.62 3.23
N PRO A 334 -20.60 0.76 4.56
CA PRO A 334 -21.60 0.33 5.54
C PRO A 334 -22.98 0.97 5.37
N ASN A 335 -23.09 2.07 4.60
CA ASN A 335 -24.37 2.71 4.29
C ASN A 335 -25.17 1.99 3.18
N GLY A 336 -24.62 0.92 2.61
CA GLY A 336 -25.26 0.09 1.58
C GLY A 336 -24.87 0.44 0.14
N SER A 337 -23.94 1.37 -0.07
CA SER A 337 -23.42 1.69 -1.41
C SER A 337 -22.49 0.58 -1.92
N ASN A 338 -22.60 0.28 -3.22
CA ASN A 338 -21.74 -0.67 -3.94
C ASN A 338 -21.41 -0.06 -5.33
N THR A 339 -20.14 0.15 -5.61
CA THR A 339 -19.63 0.71 -6.88
C THR A 339 -18.65 -0.28 -7.47
N ALA A 340 -19.01 -0.89 -8.60
CA ALA A 340 -18.18 -1.90 -9.23
C ALA A 340 -17.21 -1.26 -10.23
N PHE A 341 -15.96 -1.70 -10.19
CA PHE A 341 -14.89 -1.31 -11.09
C PHE A 341 -14.34 -2.54 -11.79
N ALA A 342 -14.04 -2.40 -13.07
CA ALA A 342 -13.37 -3.42 -13.86
C ALA A 342 -12.21 -2.81 -14.63
N VAL A 343 -11.20 -3.63 -14.92
CA VAL A 343 -10.06 -3.25 -15.75
C VAL A 343 -9.97 -4.19 -16.95
N SER A 344 -9.71 -3.59 -18.12
CA SER A 344 -9.41 -4.28 -19.37
C SER A 344 -8.54 -3.38 -20.25
N ASN A 345 -7.50 -3.94 -20.87
CA ASN A 345 -6.59 -3.23 -21.79
C ASN A 345 -6.10 -1.87 -21.24
N SER A 346 -5.51 -1.86 -20.04
CA SER A 346 -5.02 -0.66 -19.32
C SER A 346 -6.09 0.41 -19.02
N MET A 347 -7.38 0.12 -19.24
CA MET A 347 -8.48 1.05 -19.05
C MET A 347 -9.34 0.64 -17.85
N LEU A 348 -9.74 1.63 -17.05
CA LEU A 348 -10.68 1.48 -15.94
C LEU A 348 -12.11 1.71 -16.42
N TYR A 349 -13.02 0.87 -15.97
CA TYR A 349 -14.46 0.96 -16.21
C TYR A 349 -15.23 0.92 -14.88
N THR A 350 -16.37 1.61 -14.81
CA THR A 350 -17.42 1.24 -13.85
C THR A 350 -18.34 0.20 -14.47
N VAL A 351 -18.93 -0.67 -13.66
CA VAL A 351 -19.92 -1.65 -14.11
C VAL A 351 -21.21 -1.48 -13.32
N ASP A 352 -22.34 -1.37 -14.02
CA ASP A 352 -23.66 -1.32 -13.39
C ASP A 352 -24.09 -2.74 -12.98
N LEU A 353 -24.13 -3.01 -11.66
CA LEU A 353 -24.45 -4.34 -11.11
C LEU A 353 -25.89 -4.82 -11.37
N ALA A 354 -26.78 -3.95 -11.85
CA ALA A 354 -28.17 -4.31 -12.15
C ALA A 354 -28.36 -4.66 -13.63
N THR A 355 -27.57 -4.07 -14.52
CA THR A 355 -27.71 -4.21 -15.99
C THR A 355 -26.52 -4.88 -16.66
N GLY A 356 -25.38 -4.97 -15.99
CA GLY A 356 -24.11 -5.42 -16.55
C GLY A 356 -23.35 -4.36 -17.35
N THR A 357 -23.94 -3.20 -17.65
CA THR A 357 -23.33 -2.23 -18.57
C THR A 357 -22.03 -1.65 -18.00
N ALA A 358 -20.93 -1.74 -18.76
CA ALA A 358 -19.66 -1.12 -18.42
C ALA A 358 -19.52 0.29 -19.03
N THR A 359 -19.00 1.24 -18.26
CA THR A 359 -18.75 2.62 -18.68
C THR A 359 -17.29 3.00 -18.46
N ASN A 360 -16.62 3.47 -19.50
CA ASN A 360 -15.20 3.86 -19.43
C ASN A 360 -15.00 5.07 -18.49
N VAL A 361 -14.04 4.94 -17.57
CA VAL A 361 -13.61 6.00 -16.63
C VAL A 361 -12.35 6.70 -17.15
N GLY A 362 -11.34 5.93 -17.56
CA GLY A 362 -10.07 6.47 -18.03
C GLY A 362 -8.96 5.43 -18.10
N MET A 363 -7.82 5.82 -18.69
CA MET A 363 -6.61 4.98 -18.74
C MET A 363 -5.93 4.97 -17.37
N ILE A 364 -5.43 3.80 -16.97
CA ILE A 364 -4.60 3.64 -15.77
C ILE A 364 -3.15 3.93 -16.14
N GLY A 365 -2.54 4.91 -15.47
CA GLY A 365 -1.20 5.39 -15.82
C GLY A 365 -1.11 6.02 -17.21
N ASP A 366 0.10 5.99 -17.79
CA ASP A 366 0.42 6.59 -19.09
C ASP A 366 0.97 5.60 -20.14
N ASP A 367 1.08 4.31 -19.79
CA ASP A 367 1.48 3.24 -20.71
C ASP A 367 0.27 2.43 -21.19
N ALA A 368 -0.03 2.56 -22.48
CA ALA A 368 -1.13 1.86 -23.14
C ALA A 368 -0.88 0.34 -23.33
N ASN A 369 0.29 -0.17 -22.94
CA ASN A 369 0.64 -1.60 -23.05
C ASN A 369 0.77 -2.29 -21.69
N LEU A 370 0.17 -1.73 -20.64
CA LEU A 370 0.14 -2.38 -19.33
C LEU A 370 -0.75 -3.61 -19.37
N ASN A 371 -0.13 -4.78 -19.16
CA ASN A 371 -0.84 -6.01 -18.88
C ASN A 371 -1.28 -6.01 -17.42
N LEU A 372 -2.58 -5.87 -17.18
CA LEU A 372 -3.16 -5.83 -15.85
C LEU A 372 -3.87 -7.16 -15.58
N GLN A 373 -3.53 -7.82 -14.46
CA GLN A 373 -3.99 -9.17 -14.11
C GLN A 373 -4.86 -9.19 -12.84
N GLY A 374 -5.08 -8.05 -12.21
CA GLY A 374 -5.90 -7.95 -11.03
C GLY A 374 -6.25 -6.50 -10.73
N LEU A 375 -7.35 -6.32 -10.00
CA LEU A 375 -7.80 -5.04 -9.50
C LEU A 375 -8.29 -5.29 -8.08
N ALA A 376 -7.83 -4.46 -7.16
CA ALA A 376 -8.34 -4.42 -5.80
C ALA A 376 -8.76 -2.99 -5.48
N VAL A 377 -9.87 -2.83 -4.79
CA VAL A 377 -10.21 -1.63 -4.04
C VAL A 377 -9.26 -1.62 -2.87
N VAL A 378 -8.40 -0.62 -2.88
CA VAL A 378 -7.44 -0.39 -1.81
C VAL A 378 -8.02 0.72 -0.97
N ASP A 379 -9.19 0.51 -0.38
CA ASP A 379 -9.82 1.59 0.39
C ASP A 379 -10.99 1.15 1.28
N PRO A 380 -11.25 1.90 2.37
CA PRO A 380 -11.47 3.35 2.32
C PRO A 380 -10.63 4.16 3.33
N LEU A 381 -9.31 4.07 3.28
CA LEU A 381 -8.42 4.69 4.26
C LEU A 381 -7.82 6.03 3.85
N THR A 382 -7.88 6.44 2.58
CA THR A 382 -7.62 7.87 2.28
C THR A 382 -8.91 8.67 2.46
N GLY A 383 -9.13 9.10 3.69
CA GLY A 383 -10.21 9.99 4.08
C GLY A 383 -10.87 9.52 5.37
N ASP A 384 -10.21 9.80 6.49
CA ASP A 384 -10.74 9.78 7.86
C ASP A 384 -10.97 8.45 8.59
N PHE A 385 -10.77 7.25 8.05
CA PHE A 385 -10.96 6.04 8.88
C PHE A 385 -10.09 4.82 8.53
N VAL A 386 -8.76 4.98 8.55
CA VAL A 386 -7.88 3.86 8.95
C VAL A 386 -8.37 3.44 10.33
N PHE A 387 -8.56 2.13 10.57
CA PHE A 387 -8.58 1.70 11.97
C PHE A 387 -7.19 2.00 12.53
N ASP A 388 -7.04 3.18 13.13
CA ASP A 388 -5.83 3.61 13.78
C ASP A 388 -5.88 3.05 15.21
N PRO A 389 -5.02 2.07 15.55
CA PRO A 389 -5.01 1.52 16.89
C PRO A 389 -4.66 2.59 17.94
N ALA A 390 -3.95 3.66 17.57
CA ALA A 390 -3.65 4.77 18.46
C ALA A 390 -4.91 5.60 18.74
N GLN A 391 -5.69 5.98 17.72
CA GLN A 391 -7.00 6.61 17.93
C GLN A 391 -8.01 5.73 18.63
N TYR A 392 -7.97 4.43 18.38
CA TYR A 392 -8.80 3.47 19.10
C TYR A 392 -8.48 3.48 20.60
N LEU A 393 -7.19 3.51 20.97
CA LEU A 393 -6.78 3.62 22.38
C LEU A 393 -7.13 4.99 22.97
N ALA A 394 -6.93 6.08 22.23
CA ALA A 394 -7.27 7.44 22.68
C ALA A 394 -8.78 7.62 22.89
N SER A 395 -9.59 6.97 22.05
CA SER A 395 -11.06 6.92 22.14
C SER A 395 -11.56 5.97 23.23
N ASN A 396 -10.76 4.99 23.66
CA ASN A 396 -11.11 3.96 24.65
C ASN A 396 -10.06 3.87 25.75
N LEU A 397 -10.05 4.84 26.66
CA LEU A 397 -9.04 4.93 27.73
C LEU A 397 -9.03 3.74 28.69
N ASP A 398 -10.13 2.98 28.79
CA ASP A 398 -10.14 1.72 29.54
C ASP A 398 -9.19 0.69 28.93
N LEU A 399 -9.10 0.64 27.60
CA LEU A 399 -8.15 -0.22 26.88
C LEU A 399 -6.73 0.34 26.97
N ALA A 400 -6.55 1.66 26.83
CA ALA A 400 -5.25 2.30 27.05
C ALA A 400 -4.69 2.02 28.45
N GLY A 401 -5.54 1.99 29.48
CA GLY A 401 -5.14 1.64 30.84
C GLY A 401 -4.70 0.18 31.02
N VAL A 402 -5.12 -0.72 30.14
CA VAL A 402 -4.77 -2.15 30.17
C VAL A 402 -3.55 -2.45 29.28
N PHE A 403 -3.56 -1.94 28.05
CA PHE A 403 -2.56 -2.23 27.02
C PHE A 403 -1.38 -1.24 27.02
N GLY A 404 -1.55 -0.04 27.59
CA GLY A 404 -0.63 1.06 27.33
C GLY A 404 -0.68 1.45 25.85
N PHE A 405 0.45 1.89 25.29
CA PHE A 405 0.60 2.19 23.86
C PHE A 405 1.04 0.95 23.06
N ASP A 406 0.36 -0.17 23.26
CA ASP A 406 0.56 -1.40 22.49
C ASP A 406 -0.46 -1.46 21.35
N LEU A 407 -0.06 -0.96 20.18
CA LEU A 407 -0.91 -0.86 19.00
C LEU A 407 -1.31 -2.23 18.45
N ALA A 408 -0.46 -3.24 18.60
CA ALA A 408 -0.77 -4.60 18.17
C ALA A 408 -1.86 -5.22 19.05
N ALA A 409 -1.79 -5.05 20.37
CA ALA A 409 -2.83 -5.51 21.29
C ALA A 409 -4.15 -4.76 21.08
N ALA A 410 -4.10 -3.45 20.82
CA ALA A 410 -5.27 -2.64 20.51
C ALA A 410 -5.98 -3.11 19.23
N ASN A 411 -5.21 -3.40 18.18
CA ASN A 411 -5.73 -3.96 16.94
C ASN A 411 -6.37 -5.34 17.15
N GLN A 412 -5.67 -6.25 17.83
CA GLN A 412 -6.22 -7.57 18.15
C GLN A 412 -7.51 -7.47 18.98
N HIS A 413 -7.57 -6.55 19.95
CA HIS A 413 -8.79 -6.31 20.73
C HIS A 413 -9.94 -5.80 19.86
N TYR A 414 -9.69 -4.83 18.98
CA TYR A 414 -10.74 -4.30 18.11
C TYR A 414 -11.34 -5.40 17.22
N LEU A 415 -10.48 -6.19 16.58
CA LEU A 415 -10.90 -7.30 15.71
C LEU A 415 -11.66 -8.38 16.48
N GLN A 416 -11.23 -8.70 17.69
CA GLN A 416 -11.82 -9.79 18.48
C GLN A 416 -13.10 -9.38 19.23
N PHE A 417 -13.15 -8.15 19.73
CA PHE A 417 -14.20 -7.67 20.63
C PHE A 417 -14.77 -6.31 20.23
N GLY A 418 -13.92 -5.35 19.89
CA GLY A 418 -14.31 -3.96 19.67
C GLY A 418 -15.41 -3.76 18.63
N ILE A 419 -15.40 -4.54 17.55
CA ILE A 419 -16.47 -4.55 16.52
C ILE A 419 -17.81 -4.96 17.13
N ASN A 420 -17.85 -6.06 17.89
CA ASN A 420 -19.08 -6.59 18.50
C ASN A 420 -19.56 -5.73 19.68
N GLU A 421 -18.64 -5.01 20.31
CA GLU A 421 -18.92 -4.07 21.41
C GLU A 421 -19.35 -2.68 20.90
N ASN A 422 -19.30 -2.44 19.59
CA ASN A 422 -19.50 -1.12 18.97
C ASN A 422 -18.62 -0.03 19.62
N ARG A 423 -17.36 -0.35 19.88
CA ARG A 423 -16.40 0.59 20.47
C ARG A 423 -16.11 1.74 19.51
N PRO A 424 -16.04 3.00 19.98
CA PRO A 424 -15.62 4.12 19.15
C PRO A 424 -14.20 3.90 18.64
N VAL A 425 -13.95 4.21 17.38
CA VAL A 425 -12.64 3.98 16.72
C VAL A 425 -11.85 5.26 16.51
N ASP A 426 -12.53 6.40 16.42
CA ASP A 426 -11.91 7.71 16.25
C ASP A 426 -12.87 8.80 16.76
N THR A 427 -12.76 9.09 18.05
CA THR A 427 -13.56 10.14 18.73
C THR A 427 -12.68 11.09 19.53
N PHE A 428 -11.37 10.83 19.55
CA PHE A 428 -10.40 11.74 20.09
C PHE A 428 -10.12 12.81 19.03
N ASP A 429 -9.94 14.06 19.46
CA ASP A 429 -9.68 15.17 18.54
C ASP A 429 -8.27 15.67 18.84
N GLU A 430 -7.32 15.12 18.10
CA GLU A 430 -5.89 15.31 18.31
C GLU A 430 -5.43 16.74 17.97
N VAL A 431 -6.04 17.35 16.96
CA VAL A 431 -5.75 18.75 16.59
C VAL A 431 -6.24 19.69 17.69
N ARG A 432 -7.43 19.42 18.25
CA ARG A 432 -7.97 20.16 19.38
C ARG A 432 -7.20 19.93 20.67
N TYR A 433 -6.68 18.73 20.86
CA TYR A 433 -5.78 18.40 21.96
C TYR A 433 -4.48 19.21 21.85
N LEU A 434 -3.85 19.30 20.67
CA LEU A 434 -2.70 20.18 20.44
C LEU A 434 -3.05 21.64 20.73
N ALA A 435 -4.15 22.14 20.18
CA ALA A 435 -4.60 23.52 20.40
C ALA A 435 -4.86 23.83 21.88
N SER A 436 -5.28 22.83 22.66
CA SER A 436 -5.55 22.94 24.09
C SER A 436 -4.27 22.87 24.96
N ASN A 437 -3.15 22.37 24.42
CA ASN A 437 -1.89 22.17 25.13
C ASN A 437 -0.73 22.79 24.35
N GLN A 438 -0.59 24.11 24.49
CA GLN A 438 0.36 24.94 23.75
C GLN A 438 1.83 24.52 23.88
N ASP A 439 2.20 23.88 25.00
CA ASP A 439 3.54 23.34 25.19
C ASP A 439 3.85 22.22 24.19
N LEU A 440 2.83 21.44 23.78
CA LEU A 440 2.98 20.41 22.76
C LEU A 440 3.16 21.02 21.36
N ILE A 441 2.50 22.14 21.05
CA ILE A 441 2.68 22.84 19.75
C ILE A 441 4.15 23.23 19.56
N GLY A 442 4.82 23.69 20.64
CA GLY A 442 6.23 24.07 20.59
C GLY A 442 7.21 22.90 20.39
N VAL A 443 6.77 21.66 20.66
CA VAL A 443 7.61 20.45 20.54
C VAL A 443 7.27 19.65 19.29
N PHE A 444 5.98 19.48 18.98
CA PHE A 444 5.48 18.63 17.90
C PHE A 444 5.10 19.42 16.64
N GLY A 445 4.86 20.72 16.75
CA GLY A 445 4.23 21.48 15.67
C GLY A 445 2.82 20.96 15.36
N PHE A 446 2.44 20.99 14.08
CA PHE A 446 1.23 20.34 13.59
C PHE A 446 1.53 18.88 13.24
N ASN A 447 1.45 18.01 14.24
CA ASN A 447 1.61 16.56 14.08
C ASN A 447 0.52 15.83 14.91
N PRO A 448 -0.66 15.61 14.30
CA PRO A 448 -1.80 14.87 14.88
C PRO A 448 -1.39 13.52 15.51
N GLU A 449 -0.52 12.77 14.84
CA GLU A 449 -0.12 11.42 15.23
C GLU A 449 0.66 11.41 16.55
N PHE A 450 1.64 12.31 16.70
CA PHE A 450 2.37 12.49 17.96
C PHE A 450 1.47 13.02 19.09
N ALA A 451 0.44 13.77 18.76
CA ALA A 451 -0.52 14.26 19.74
C ALA A 451 -1.36 13.11 20.32
N THR A 452 -1.83 12.20 19.47
CA THR A 452 -2.52 10.97 19.87
C THR A 452 -1.60 10.07 20.70
N GLU A 453 -0.37 9.81 20.24
CA GLU A 453 0.61 9.03 21.00
C GLU A 453 0.88 9.63 22.38
N HIS A 454 1.13 10.94 22.44
CA HIS A 454 1.38 11.63 23.70
C HIS A 454 0.19 11.52 24.64
N TYR A 455 -1.04 11.69 24.13
CA TYR A 455 -2.24 11.60 24.96
C TYR A 455 -2.38 10.22 25.60
N VAL A 456 -2.22 9.15 24.83
CA VAL A 456 -2.35 7.77 25.32
C VAL A 456 -1.22 7.43 26.30
N ARG A 457 0.03 7.80 26.00
CA ARG A 457 1.18 7.47 26.85
C ARG A 457 1.25 8.29 28.13
N PHE A 458 0.86 9.56 28.08
CA PHE A 458 1.11 10.52 29.16
C PHE A 458 -0.11 11.41 29.46
N GLY A 459 -0.68 12.03 28.42
CA GLY A 459 -1.66 13.11 28.57
C GLY A 459 -2.90 12.74 29.38
N ALA A 460 -3.44 11.54 29.20
CA ALA A 460 -4.59 11.04 29.95
C ALA A 460 -4.28 10.89 31.45
N ALA A 461 -3.09 10.35 31.79
CA ALA A 461 -2.65 10.17 33.17
C ALA A 461 -2.28 11.51 33.85
N GLU A 462 -1.76 12.46 33.07
CA GLU A 462 -1.47 13.83 33.52
C GLU A 462 -2.73 14.68 33.72
N GLY A 463 -3.88 14.25 33.18
CA GLY A 463 -5.12 15.03 33.20
C GLY A 463 -5.09 16.23 32.26
N ARG A 464 -4.35 16.15 31.16
CA ARG A 464 -4.27 17.20 30.12
C ARG A 464 -5.66 17.45 29.51
N SER A 465 -5.95 18.70 29.17
CA SER A 465 -7.23 19.06 28.56
C SER A 465 -7.28 18.63 27.10
N THR A 466 -8.42 18.08 26.66
CA THR A 466 -8.65 17.69 25.26
C THR A 466 -9.47 18.70 24.47
N ASN A 467 -10.02 19.72 25.12
CA ASN A 467 -11.01 20.60 24.50
C ASN A 467 -11.08 22.03 25.07
N SER A 468 -10.05 22.49 25.79
CA SER A 468 -10.04 23.85 26.38
C SER A 468 -9.85 24.98 25.38
N PHE A 469 -9.25 24.71 24.21
CA PHE A 469 -9.26 25.66 23.09
C PHE A 469 -10.73 25.92 22.67
N ASN A 470 -11.08 27.02 21.98
CA ASN A 470 -12.45 27.25 21.48
C ASN A 470 -12.39 27.87 20.08
N PRO A 471 -12.81 27.15 19.02
CA PRO A 471 -12.58 27.60 17.65
C PRO A 471 -13.56 28.72 17.27
N VAL A 472 -14.74 28.75 17.90
CA VAL A 472 -15.72 29.82 17.75
C VAL A 472 -15.17 31.11 18.36
N SER A 473 -14.57 31.05 19.55
CA SER A 473 -13.90 32.21 20.13
C SER A 473 -12.72 32.68 19.26
N TYR A 474 -11.92 31.73 18.79
CA TYR A 474 -10.78 32.01 17.91
C TYR A 474 -11.21 32.72 16.63
N LEU A 475 -12.25 32.24 15.94
CA LEU A 475 -12.76 32.90 14.74
C LEU A 475 -13.38 34.27 15.05
N ASN A 476 -14.19 34.39 16.12
CA ASN A 476 -14.79 35.66 16.52
C ASN A 476 -13.76 36.74 16.86
N ASN A 477 -12.58 36.34 17.36
CA ASN A 477 -11.48 37.24 17.70
C ASN A 477 -10.60 37.60 16.48
N ASN A 478 -10.69 36.86 15.37
CA ASN A 478 -9.85 37.03 14.19
C ASN A 478 -10.71 37.17 12.92
N ALA A 479 -11.15 38.40 12.64
CA ALA A 479 -12.11 38.71 11.58
C ALA A 479 -11.65 38.33 10.15
N ASP A 480 -10.33 38.33 9.91
CA ASP A 480 -9.73 37.84 8.67
C ASP A 480 -9.94 36.34 8.49
N LEU A 481 -9.72 35.56 9.55
CA LEU A 481 -9.96 34.12 9.55
C LEU A 481 -11.46 33.80 9.47
N GLN A 482 -12.31 34.56 10.17
CA GLN A 482 -13.77 34.43 10.07
C GLN A 482 -14.29 34.72 8.66
N ALA A 483 -13.69 35.68 7.95
CA ALA A 483 -14.03 35.99 6.57
C ALA A 483 -13.55 34.90 5.59
N PHE A 484 -12.45 34.22 5.91
CA PHE A 484 -11.87 33.16 5.08
C PHE A 484 -12.52 31.79 5.32
N PHE A 485 -12.59 31.33 6.57
CA PHE A 485 -13.09 30.02 6.96
C PHE A 485 -14.60 29.97 7.23
N GLY A 486 -15.25 31.11 7.45
CA GLY A 486 -16.67 31.12 7.80
C GLY A 486 -16.92 30.37 9.13
N ASN A 487 -17.75 29.33 9.10
CA ASN A 487 -18.07 28.51 10.28
C ASN A 487 -17.27 27.20 10.35
N ASP A 488 -16.21 27.06 9.55
CA ASP A 488 -15.35 25.89 9.55
C ASP A 488 -14.44 25.89 10.80
N LEU A 489 -14.91 25.21 11.85
CA LEU A 489 -14.25 25.16 13.16
C LEU A 489 -13.01 24.28 13.16
N ASP A 490 -12.95 23.29 12.27
CA ASP A 490 -11.84 22.34 12.17
C ASP A 490 -10.68 23.03 11.45
N ALA A 491 -10.95 23.69 10.32
CA ALA A 491 -9.95 24.53 9.64
C ALA A 491 -9.44 25.66 10.55
N ALA A 492 -10.30 26.24 11.39
CA ALA A 492 -9.90 27.25 12.37
C ALA A 492 -8.95 26.67 13.44
N THR A 493 -9.22 25.45 13.90
CA THR A 493 -8.38 24.75 14.89
C THR A 493 -7.04 24.37 14.29
N GLN A 494 -7.02 23.80 13.08
CA GLN A 494 -5.79 23.50 12.34
C GLN A 494 -4.95 24.76 12.11
N HIS A 495 -5.57 25.87 11.66
CA HIS A 495 -4.88 27.14 11.47
C HIS A 495 -4.21 27.64 12.76
N TYR A 496 -4.89 27.52 13.91
CA TYR A 496 -4.31 27.94 15.18
C TYR A 496 -3.02 27.16 15.51
N VAL A 497 -3.05 25.84 15.33
CA VAL A 497 -1.90 24.97 15.62
C VAL A 497 -0.75 25.23 14.63
N GLN A 498 -1.05 25.33 13.33
CA GLN A 498 -0.04 25.50 12.28
C GLN A 498 0.59 26.90 12.28
N PHE A 499 -0.22 27.95 12.51
CA PHE A 499 0.20 29.33 12.33
C PHE A 499 -0.15 30.21 13.53
N GLY A 500 -1.41 30.16 13.98
CA GLY A 500 -1.98 31.12 14.92
C GLY A 500 -1.25 31.22 16.26
N PHE A 501 -0.71 30.11 16.78
CA PHE A 501 0.11 30.09 17.99
C PHE A 501 1.41 30.89 17.80
N SER A 502 2.14 30.67 16.70
CA SER A 502 3.40 31.37 16.40
C SER A 502 3.19 32.85 16.07
N GLU A 503 2.05 33.19 15.46
CA GLU A 503 1.64 34.55 15.15
C GLU A 503 1.14 35.33 16.39
N GLY A 504 0.93 34.65 17.52
CA GLY A 504 0.38 35.26 18.73
C GLY A 504 -1.10 35.66 18.59
N ARG A 505 -1.87 34.94 17.78
CA ARG A 505 -3.31 35.18 17.56
C ARG A 505 -4.11 34.95 18.85
N ILE A 506 -5.13 35.78 19.05
CA ILE A 506 -5.98 35.75 20.25
C ILE A 506 -6.98 34.60 20.15
N VAL A 507 -7.10 33.82 21.23
CA VAL A 507 -7.97 32.62 21.34
C VAL A 507 -9.16 32.83 22.26
#